data_AF-A0A2P6ATY7-F1
#
_entry.id   AF-A0A2P6ATY7-F1
#
_cell.length_a   1.000
_cell.length_b   1.000
_cell.length_c   1.000
_cell.angle_alpha   90.00
_cell.angle_beta   90.00
_cell.angle_gamma   90.00
#
_symmetry.space_group_name_H-M   'P 1'
#
loop_
_entity.id
_entity.type
_entity.pdbx_description
1 polymer ?
#
loop_
_entity_poly.entity_id
_entity_poly.type
_entity_poly.pdbx_seq_one_letter_code
_entity_poly.pdbx_strand_id
1 'polypeptide(L)'
;MSFLTRIEALKDLIQEAVDKGATTVEQIHQTIAAMPLDALEKRGLLEGKASQVRETQAATIGAVYDAIRKVNQEVGDLASGLIESLEDQIAAQKNIGKKD
;
A
#
# COMPACT_ATOMS: atom_id res chain seq x y z
N MET A 1 27.88 -1.50 3.77
CA MET A 1 26.63 -1.76 3.01
C MET A 1 26.97 -1.92 1.54
N SER A 2 26.52 -3.01 0.91
CA SER A 2 26.58 -3.18 -0.53
C SER A 2 25.72 -2.11 -1.22
N PHE A 3 26.01 -1.82 -2.49
CA PHE A 3 25.16 -0.96 -3.32
C PHE A 3 23.73 -1.53 -3.42
N LEU A 4 23.59 -2.85 -3.49
CA LEU A 4 22.29 -3.54 -3.60
C LEU A 4 21.45 -3.39 -2.32
N THR A 5 22.07 -3.52 -1.14
CA THR A 5 21.42 -3.23 0.15
C THR A 5 20.88 -1.80 0.23
N ARG A 6 21.55 -0.82 -0.39
CA ARG A 6 21.06 0.57 -0.41
C ARG A 6 19.85 0.72 -1.34
N ILE A 7 19.82 -0.01 -2.46
CA ILE A 7 18.69 -0.02 -3.38
C ILE A 7 17.48 -0.68 -2.72
N GLU A 8 17.68 -1.78 -2.01
CA GLU A 8 16.61 -2.46 -1.27
C GLU A 8 16.00 -1.56 -0.20
N ALA A 9 16.84 -0.91 0.61
CA ALA A 9 16.37 0.06 1.61
C ALA A 9 15.62 1.25 0.99
N LEU A 10 16.01 1.70 -0.20
CA LEU A 10 15.29 2.75 -0.92
C LEU A 10 13.93 2.26 -1.43
N LYS A 11 13.88 1.03 -1.96
CA LYS A 11 12.62 0.38 -2.36
C LYS A 11 11.66 0.30 -1.19
N ASP A 12 12.14 -0.15 -0.03
CA ASP A 12 11.32 -0.28 1.18
C ASP A 12 10.79 1.08 1.66
N LEU A 13 11.65 2.12 1.62
CA LEU A 13 11.24 3.49 1.95
C LEU A 13 10.13 3.99 1.04
N ILE A 14 10.23 3.75 -0.27
CA ILE A 14 9.21 4.16 -1.24
C ILE A 14 7.91 3.40 -0.99
N GLN A 15 7.99 2.08 -0.81
CA GLN A 15 6.82 1.23 -0.55
C GLN A 15 6.09 1.65 0.73
N GLU A 16 6.82 1.95 1.80
CA GLU A 16 6.25 2.47 3.05
C GLU A 16 5.63 3.86 2.87
N ALA A 17 6.28 4.75 2.12
CA ALA A 17 5.75 6.08 1.84
C ALA A 17 4.43 6.02 1.07
N VAL A 18 4.32 5.12 0.07
CA VAL A 18 3.09 4.90 -0.68
C VAL A 18 1.99 4.33 0.21
N ASP A 19 2.29 3.36 1.06
CA ASP A 19 1.30 2.75 1.96
C ASP A 19 0.75 3.75 3.01
N LYS A 20 1.63 4.56 3.61
CA LYS A 20 1.23 5.66 4.50
C LYS A 20 0.43 6.72 3.78
N GLY A 21 0.81 7.04 2.54
CA GLY A 21 0.06 7.94 1.67
C GLY A 21 -1.36 7.42 1.42
N ALA A 22 -1.49 6.17 0.98
CA ALA A 22 -2.78 5.51 0.75
C ALA A 22 -3.66 5.56 2.00
N THR A 23 -3.09 5.24 3.17
CA THR A 23 -3.80 5.30 4.46
C THR A 23 -4.29 6.71 4.80
N THR A 24 -3.45 7.73 4.56
CA THR A 24 -3.83 9.12 4.81
C THR A 24 -4.98 9.57 3.91
N VAL A 25 -4.89 9.30 2.61
CA VAL A 25 -5.94 9.70 1.66
C VAL A 25 -7.23 8.89 1.88
N GLU A 26 -7.12 7.62 2.28
CA GLU A 26 -8.26 6.81 2.69
C GLU A 26 -9.03 7.48 3.83
N GLN A 27 -8.35 7.86 4.91
CA GLN A 27 -8.98 8.54 6.04
C GLN A 27 -9.66 9.86 5.62
N ILE A 28 -9.04 10.62 4.72
CA ILE A 28 -9.63 11.85 4.16
C ILE A 28 -10.92 11.51 3.40
N HIS A 29 -10.90 10.52 2.51
CA HIS A 29 -12.07 10.11 1.74
C HIS A 29 -13.19 9.58 2.64
N GLN A 30 -12.87 8.76 3.64
CA GLN A 30 -13.83 8.29 4.64
C GLN A 30 -14.50 9.46 5.37
N THR A 31 -13.69 10.44 5.81
CA THR A 31 -14.19 11.63 6.51
C THR A 31 -15.10 12.47 5.63
N ILE A 32 -14.68 12.78 4.40
CA ILE A 32 -15.48 13.57 3.45
C ILE A 32 -16.80 12.85 3.14
N ALA A 33 -16.74 11.55 2.89
CA ALA A 33 -17.91 10.78 2.54
C ALA A 33 -18.88 10.62 3.73
N ALA A 34 -18.41 10.70 4.97
CA ALA A 34 -19.29 10.69 6.15
C ALA A 34 -20.11 11.98 6.31
N MET A 35 -19.60 13.13 5.85
CA MET A 35 -20.27 14.44 6.02
C MET A 35 -21.72 14.50 5.51
N PRO A 36 -22.06 14.05 4.29
CA PRO A 36 -23.45 14.06 3.83
C PRO A 36 -24.34 13.14 4.66
N LEU A 37 -23.82 11.99 5.12
CA LEU A 37 -24.58 11.07 5.98
C LEU A 37 -24.86 11.71 7.35
N ASP A 38 -23.89 12.39 7.94
CA ASP A 38 -24.07 13.16 9.18
C ASP A 38 -25.15 14.23 9.03
N ALA A 39 -25.19 14.92 7.89
CA ALA A 39 -26.18 15.95 7.61
C ALA A 39 -27.59 15.37 7.46
N LEU A 40 -27.73 14.22 6.80
CA LEU A 40 -29.01 13.51 6.64
C LEU A 40 -29.51 12.93 7.97
N GLU A 41 -28.60 12.36 8.78
CA GLU A 41 -28.93 11.81 10.09
C GLU A 41 -29.47 12.89 11.04
N LYS A 42 -28.81 14.05 11.10
CA LYS A 42 -29.26 15.21 11.90
C LYS A 42 -30.66 15.71 11.53
N ARG A 43 -31.10 15.46 10.30
CA ARG A 43 -32.43 15.83 9.79
C ARG A 43 -33.46 14.71 9.95
N GLY A 44 -33.08 13.58 10.54
CA GLY A 44 -33.95 12.41 10.69
C GLY A 44 -34.20 11.65 9.38
N LEU A 45 -33.46 11.94 8.32
CA LEU A 45 -33.71 11.41 6.96
C LEU A 45 -33.13 10.00 6.71
N LEU A 46 -32.40 9.44 7.69
CA LEU A 46 -31.78 8.12 7.56
C LEU A 46 -32.51 7.00 8.31
N GLU A 47 -33.65 7.26 8.98
CA GLU A 47 -34.60 6.28 9.54
C GLU A 47 -34.01 4.91 9.95
N GLY A 48 -32.98 4.89 10.80
CA GLY A 48 -32.34 3.65 11.29
C GLY A 48 -31.41 2.93 10.30
N LYS A 49 -31.30 3.38 9.05
CA LYS A 49 -30.38 2.86 8.02
C LYS A 49 -28.99 3.52 8.05
N ALA A 50 -28.81 4.56 8.86
CA ALA A 50 -27.56 5.34 8.92
C ALA A 50 -26.32 4.44 9.10
N SER A 51 -26.38 3.47 10.02
CA SER A 51 -25.28 2.53 10.28
C SER A 51 -24.94 1.69 9.04
N GLN A 52 -25.95 1.11 8.38
CA GLN A 52 -25.73 0.25 7.21
C GLN A 52 -25.17 1.03 6.02
N VAL A 53 -25.64 2.26 5.79
CA VAL A 53 -25.13 3.11 4.71
C VAL A 53 -23.68 3.52 4.98
N ARG A 54 -23.36 3.88 6.23
CA ARG A 54 -21.99 4.20 6.64
C ARG A 54 -21.04 3.02 6.45
N GLU A 55 -21.46 1.83 6.87
CA GLU A 55 -20.67 0.60 6.71
C GLU A 55 -20.42 0.28 5.23
N THR A 56 -21.46 0.36 4.40
CA THR A 56 -21.35 0.11 2.95
C THR A 56 -20.37 1.09 2.30
N GLN A 57 -20.47 2.37 2.64
CA GLN A 57 -19.57 3.39 2.13
C GLN A 57 -18.13 3.16 2.60
N ALA A 58 -17.94 2.85 3.88
CA ALA A 58 -16.63 2.58 4.46
C ALA A 58 -15.97 1.38 3.79
N ALA A 59 -16.72 0.28 3.60
CA ALA A 59 -16.25 -0.91 2.90
C ALA A 59 -15.90 -0.63 1.43
N THR A 60 -16.70 0.20 0.75
CA THR A 60 -16.45 0.55 -0.66
C THR A 60 -15.16 1.36 -0.81
N ILE A 61 -14.95 2.36 0.04
CA ILE A 61 -13.72 3.16 0.04
C ILE A 61 -12.52 2.27 0.41
N GLY A 62 -12.66 1.46 1.47
CA GLY A 62 -11.61 0.53 1.91
C GLY A 62 -11.18 -0.42 0.81
N ALA A 63 -12.12 -1.02 0.08
CA ALA A 63 -11.83 -1.93 -1.03
C ALA A 63 -10.97 -1.29 -2.13
N VAL A 64 -11.18 -0.01 -2.43
CA VAL A 64 -10.35 0.72 -3.42
C VAL A 64 -8.94 0.90 -2.87
N TYR A 65 -8.79 1.28 -1.61
CA TYR A 65 -7.47 1.48 -1.01
C TYR A 65 -6.71 0.17 -0.77
N ASP A 66 -7.41 -0.92 -0.46
CA ASP A 66 -6.83 -2.25 -0.39
C ASP A 66 -6.30 -2.70 -1.75
N ALA A 67 -7.00 -2.40 -2.84
CA ALA A 67 -6.48 -2.63 -4.19
C ALA A 67 -5.21 -1.82 -4.46
N ILE A 68 -5.14 -0.56 -4.04
CA ILE A 68 -3.94 0.27 -4.16
C ILE A 68 -2.77 -0.34 -3.36
N ARG A 69 -3.01 -0.77 -2.13
CA ARG A 69 -2.00 -1.43 -1.28
C ARG A 69 -1.50 -2.71 -1.89
N LYS A 70 -2.39 -3.52 -2.45
CA LYS A 70 -2.05 -4.76 -3.14
C LYS A 70 -1.11 -4.51 -4.32
N VAL A 71 -1.41 -3.51 -5.14
CA VAL A 71 -0.51 -3.11 -6.25
C VAL A 71 0.85 -2.66 -5.72
N ASN A 72 0.88 -1.86 -4.64
CA ASN A 72 2.13 -1.42 -4.01
C ASN A 72 2.98 -2.61 -3.50
N GLN A 73 2.34 -3.62 -2.90
CA GLN A 73 3.00 -4.85 -2.47
C GLN A 73 3.54 -5.67 -3.65
N GLU A 74 2.72 -5.91 -4.68
CA GLU A 74 3.13 -6.68 -5.87
C GLU A 74 4.31 -6.03 -6.60
N VAL A 75 4.33 -4.70 -6.71
CA VAL A 75 5.47 -3.96 -7.28
C VAL A 75 6.70 -4.08 -6.38
N GLY A 76 6.52 -4.02 -5.07
CA GLY A 76 7.58 -4.21 -4.08
C GLY A 76 8.23 -5.58 -4.14
N ASP A 77 7.41 -6.62 -4.23
CA ASP A 77 7.83 -8.03 -4.33
C ASP A 77 8.59 -8.28 -5.64
N LEU A 78 8.09 -7.73 -6.76
CA LEU A 78 8.77 -7.77 -8.04
C LEU A 78 10.17 -7.11 -7.96
N ALA A 79 10.25 -5.93 -7.34
CA ALA A 79 11.52 -5.24 -7.17
C ALA A 79 12.50 -6.03 -6.29
N SER A 80 12.03 -6.63 -5.19
CA SER A 80 12.84 -7.52 -4.34
C SER A 80 13.38 -8.71 -5.13
N GLY A 81 12.55 -9.40 -5.91
CA GLY A 81 13.00 -10.55 -6.71
C GLY A 81 14.07 -10.18 -7.75
N LEU A 82 13.99 -8.97 -8.34
CA LEU A 82 15.03 -8.47 -9.25
C LEU A 82 16.35 -8.18 -8.53
N ILE A 83 16.30 -7.60 -7.33
CA ILE A 83 17.49 -7.31 -6.52
C ILE A 83 18.17 -8.61 -6.09
N GLU A 84 17.40 -9.58 -5.58
CA GLU A 84 17.90 -10.89 -5.17
C GLU A 84 18.59 -11.63 -6.33
N SER A 85 17.96 -11.64 -7.52
CA SER A 85 18.55 -12.26 -8.71
C SER A 85 19.90 -11.63 -9.10
N LEU A 86 20.07 -10.32 -8.94
CA LEU A 86 21.33 -9.63 -9.20
C LEU A 86 22.38 -9.97 -8.14
N GLU A 87 21.99 -10.06 -6.86
CA GLU A 87 22.88 -10.47 -5.77
C GLU A 87 23.44 -11.88 -5.99
N ASP A 88 22.58 -12.82 -6.38
CA ASP A 88 22.96 -14.20 -6.70
C ASP A 88 23.94 -14.28 -7.86
N GLN A 89 23.70 -13.53 -8.94
CA GLN A 89 24.60 -13.50 -10.10
C GLN A 89 26.00 -12.97 -9.72
N ILE A 90 26.06 -11.92 -8.90
CA ILE A 90 27.33 -11.36 -8.42
C ILE A 90 28.05 -12.37 -7.52
N ALA A 91 27.32 -13.05 -6.63
CA ALA A 91 27.89 -14.07 -5.76
C ALA A 91 28.45 -15.26 -6.57
N ALA A 92 27.73 -15.72 -7.59
CA ALA A 92 28.16 -16.80 -8.47
C ALA A 92 29.44 -16.44 -9.24
N GLN A 93 29.51 -15.25 -9.85
CA GLN A 93 30.71 -14.79 -10.57
C GLN A 93 31.94 -14.72 -9.65
N LYS A 94 31.77 -14.21 -8.42
CA LYS A 94 32.86 -14.11 -7.43
C LYS A 94 33.43 -15.48 -7.04
N ASN A 95 32.60 -16.52 -7.03
CA ASN A 95 33.01 -17.88 -6.67
C ASN A 95 33.70 -18.61 -7.84
N ILE A 96 33.33 -18.29 -9.09
CA ILE A 96 33.99 -18.83 -10.29
C ILE A 96 35.41 -18.25 -10.42
N GLY A 97 35.58 -16.93 -10.31
CA GLY A 97 36.89 -16.28 -10.41
C GLY A 97 37.87 -16.56 -9.26
N LYS A 98 37.47 -17.33 -8.24
CA LYS A 98 38.34 -17.79 -7.14
C LYS A 98 38.86 -19.22 -7.34
N LYS A 99 38.36 -19.95 -8.34
CA LYS A 99 38.75 -21.34 -8.63
C LYS A 99 39.84 -21.47 -9.69
N ASP A 100 40.21 -20.36 -10.34
CA ASP A 100 41.38 -20.22 -11.21
C ASP A 100 42.53 -19.53 -10.45
#